data_AF-A0A529HR47-F1
#
_entry.id   AF-A0A529HR47-F1
#
_cell.length_a   1.000
_cell.length_b   1.000
_cell.length_c   1.000
_cell.angle_alpha   90.00
_cell.angle_beta   90.00
_cell.angle_gamma   90.00
#
_symmetry.space_group_name_H-M   'P 1'
#
loop_
_entity.id
_entity.type
_entity.pdbx_description
1 polymer ?
#
loop_
_entity_poly.entity_id
_entity_poly.type
_entity_poly.pdbx_seq_one_letter_code
_entity_poly.pdbx_strand_id
1 'polypeptide(L)' 'MDARPNSPEARDIRYHMHAYTNARKHQETGPLVIEKGDGVYVEDIAGNRYIEAMAGLWSVAVG' A
#
# COMPACT_ATOMS: atom_id res chain seq x y z
N MET A 1 -27.91 -7.76 1.77
CA MET A 1 -26.71 -8.38 1.18
C MET A 1 -25.55 -7.45 1.45
N ASP A 2 -24.50 -7.91 2.11
CA ASP A 2 -23.34 -7.06 2.37
C ASP A 2 -22.64 -6.75 1.03
N ALA A 3 -22.52 -5.46 0.71
CA ALA A 3 -22.00 -5.03 -0.59
C ALA A 3 -20.53 -5.47 -0.72
N ARG A 4 -20.16 -6.10 -1.84
CA ARG A 4 -18.76 -6.44 -2.11
C ARG A 4 -17.97 -5.15 -2.35
N PRO A 5 -16.81 -4.96 -1.70
CA PRO A 5 -16.03 -3.74 -1.88
C PRO A 5 -15.34 -3.77 -3.24
N ASN A 6 -15.32 -2.63 -3.93
CA ASN A 6 -14.85 -2.54 -5.32
C ASN A 6 -13.60 -1.66 -5.53
N SER A 7 -13.07 -1.01 -4.48
CA SER A 7 -11.74 -0.39 -4.54
C SER A 7 -10.66 -1.33 -3.98
N PRO A 8 -9.39 -1.22 -4.41
CA PRO A 8 -8.29 -1.99 -3.84
C PRO A 8 -8.18 -1.82 -2.31
N GLU A 9 -8.32 -0.58 -1.80
CA GLU A 9 -8.25 -0.24 -0.38
C GLU A 9 -9.38 -0.89 0.40
N ALA A 10 -10.62 -0.80 -0.10
CA ALA A 10 -11.77 -1.36 0.58
C ALA A 10 -11.72 -2.90 0.62
N ARG A 11 -11.14 -3.53 -0.41
CA ARG A 11 -10.89 -4.98 -0.42
C ARG A 11 -9.78 -5.36 0.56
N ASP A 12 -8.71 -4.59 0.61
CA ASP A 12 -7.60 -4.78 1.54
C ASP A 12 -8.07 -4.68 3.01
N ILE A 13 -8.76 -3.59 3.37
CA ILE A 13 -9.34 -3.40 4.72
C ILE A 13 -10.22 -4.58 5.13
N ARG A 14 -10.99 -5.14 4.18
CA ARG A 14 -11.95 -6.22 4.49
C ARG A 14 -11.29 -7.58 4.67
N TYR A 15 -10.23 -7.88 3.93
CA TYR A 15 -9.74 -9.26 3.81
C TYR A 15 -8.27 -9.45 4.19
N HIS A 16 -7.47 -8.39 4.27
CA HIS A 16 -6.02 -8.51 4.45
C HIS A 16 -5.58 -8.07 5.84
N MET A 17 -4.98 -9.00 6.58
CA MET A 17 -4.35 -8.71 7.87
C MET A 17 -2.86 -8.38 7.65
N HIS A 18 -2.51 -7.10 7.76
CA HIS A 18 -1.14 -6.63 7.53
C HIS A 18 -0.17 -6.98 8.67
N ALA A 19 1.05 -7.35 8.30
CA ALA A 19 2.15 -7.47 9.25
C ALA A 19 2.59 -6.08 9.76
N TYR A 20 3.10 -6.01 10.99
CA TYR A 20 3.64 -4.78 11.60
C TYR A 20 2.74 -3.53 11.50
N THR A 21 1.42 -3.71 11.46
CA THR A 21 0.46 -2.63 11.25
C THR A 21 -0.56 -2.58 12.39
N ASN A 22 -0.93 -1.38 12.85
CA ASN A 22 -2.04 -1.22 13.78
C ASN A 22 -3.37 -1.49 13.06
N ALA A 23 -3.95 -2.67 13.29
CA ALA A 23 -5.16 -3.11 12.59
C ALA A 23 -6.38 -2.19 12.79
N ARG A 24 -6.54 -1.57 13.97
CA ARG A 24 -7.65 -0.63 14.21
C ARG A 24 -7.47 0.66 13.45
N LYS A 25 -6.25 1.20 13.45
CA LYS A 25 -5.96 2.43 12.68
C LYS A 25 -6.06 2.19 11.17
N HIS A 26 -5.64 1.01 10.71
CA HIS A 26 -5.74 0.58 9.32
C HIS A 26 -7.19 0.55 8.82
N GLN A 27 -8.13 0.04 9.64
CA GLN A 27 -9.55 0.03 9.29
C GLN A 27 -10.13 1.44 9.06
N GLU A 28 -9.61 2.46 9.76
CA GLU A 28 -10.06 3.84 9.63
C GLU A 28 -9.42 4.57 8.45
N THR A 29 -8.14 4.29 8.18
CA THR A 29 -7.30 5.10 7.28
C THR A 29 -7.10 4.44 5.91
N GLY A 30 -7.06 3.11 5.88
CA GLY A 30 -6.72 2.31 4.70
C GLY A 30 -5.22 2.23 4.40
N PRO A 31 -4.82 1.33 3.47
CA PRO A 31 -3.46 1.22 2.97
C PRO A 31 -3.09 2.38 2.02
N LEU A 32 -1.80 2.62 1.85
CA LEU A 32 -1.26 3.25 0.64
C LEU A 32 -0.94 2.14 -0.37
N VAL A 33 -1.61 2.13 -1.52
CA VAL A 33 -1.45 1.08 -2.53
C VAL A 33 -0.47 1.54 -3.61
N ILE A 34 0.68 0.84 -3.72
CA ILE A 34 1.73 1.12 -4.72
C ILE A 34 1.46 0.33 -6.00
N GLU A 35 1.57 0.98 -7.17
CA GLU A 35 1.33 0.39 -8.48
C GLU A 35 2.63 -0.02 -9.20
N LYS A 36 3.66 0.84 -9.17
CA LYS A 36 4.90 0.65 -9.94
C LYS A 36 6.12 1.32 -9.29
N GLY A 37 7.32 0.93 -9.75
CA GLY A 37 8.60 1.51 -9.36
C GLY A 37 9.43 1.95 -10.58
N ASP A 38 10.28 2.96 -10.39
CA ASP A 38 11.21 3.52 -11.38
C ASP A 38 12.48 4.05 -10.66
N GLY A 39 13.54 3.25 -10.66
CA GLY A 39 14.77 3.54 -9.92
C GLY A 39 14.48 3.71 -8.43
N VAL A 40 14.85 4.86 -7.85
CA VAL A 40 14.62 5.15 -6.42
C VAL A 40 13.20 5.62 -6.12
N TYR A 41 12.27 5.57 -7.08
CA TYR A 41 10.91 6.06 -6.91
C TYR A 41 9.87 4.94 -6.95
N VAL A 42 8.79 5.12 -6.18
CA VAL A 42 7.55 4.36 -6.29
C VAL A 42 6.38 5.29 -6.59
N GLU A 43 5.38 4.79 -7.33
CA GLU A 43 4.15 5.52 -7.65
C GLU A 43 2.93 4.77 -7.12
N ASP A 44 2.03 5.48 -6.43
CA ASP A 44 0.76 4.93 -5.97
C ASP A 44 -0.28 4.83 -7.09
N ILE A 45 -1.41 4.17 -6.82
CA ILE A 45 -2.51 4.03 -7.80
C ILE A 45 -3.21 5.36 -8.15
N ALA A 46 -2.91 6.45 -7.44
CA ALA A 46 -3.41 7.79 -7.74
C ALA A 46 -2.40 8.63 -8.56
N GLY A 47 -1.23 8.07 -8.89
CA GLY A 47 -0.18 8.72 -9.67
C GLY A 47 0.80 9.56 -8.86
N ASN A 48 0.75 9.53 -7.52
CA ASN A 48 1.70 10.26 -6.69
C ASN A 48 3.03 9.51 -6.64
N ARG A 49 4.15 10.23 -6.87
CA ARG A 49 5.50 9.67 -6.79
C ARG A 49 6.16 9.97 -5.44
N TYR A 50 6.87 8.98 -4.92
CA TYR A 50 7.60 9.03 -3.66
C TYR A 50 9.03 8.53 -3.87
N ILE A 51 10.00 9.12 -3.17
CA ILE A 51 11.34 8.52 -3.06
C ILE A 51 11.23 7.34 -2.09
N GLU A 52 11.65 6.15 -2.52
CA GLU A 52 11.81 5.00 -1.64
C GLU A 52 13.17 5.05 -0.94
N ALA A 53 13.22 5.84 0.14
CA ALA A 53 14.44 6.06 0.92
C ALA A 53 14.88 4.86 1.78
N MET A 54 14.04 3.83 1.91
CA MET A 54 14.25 2.61 2.68
C MET A 54 14.60 1.40 1.81
N ALA A 55 14.57 1.56 0.48
CA ALA A 55 14.73 0.48 -0.48
C ALA A 55 13.74 -0.67 -0.22
N GLY A 56 12.46 -0.32 0.00
CA GLY A 56 11.39 -1.25 0.39
C GLY A 56 11.51 -1.63 1.86
N LEU A 57 11.85 -2.89 2.10
CA LEU A 57 12.29 -3.36 3.42
C LEU A 57 13.78 -3.68 3.36
N TRP A 58 14.60 -2.66 3.09
CA TRP A 58 16.07 -2.75 3.07
C TRP A 58 16.63 -3.79 2.08
N SER A 59 15.95 -4.00 0.96
CA SER A 59 16.24 -5.12 0.04
C SER A 59 16.44 -4.70 -1.41
N VAL A 60 15.87 -3.57 -1.84
CA VAL A 60 15.89 -3.14 -3.24
C VAL A 60 17.14 -2.29 -3.52
N ALA A 61 18.32 -2.92 -3.54
CA ALA A 61 19.60 -2.22 -3.64
C ALA A 61 19.88 -1.59 -5.02
N VAL A 62 19.22 -2.06 -6.08
CA VAL A 62 19.46 -1.63 -7.47
C VAL A 62 18.34 -0.78 -8.06
N GLY A 63 17.38 -0.37 -7.23
CA GLY A 63 16.11 0.21 -7.69
C GLY A 63 15.09 -0.85 -8.07
#